data_AF-A0A9X2JIN8-F1
#
_entry.id   AF-A0A9X2JIN8-F1
#
_cell.length_a   1.000
_cell.length_b   1.000
_cell.length_c   1.000
_cell.angle_alpha   90.00
_cell.angle_beta   90.00
_cell.angle_gamma   90.00
#
_symmetry.space_group_name_H-M   'P 1'
#
loop_
_entity.id
_entity.type
_entity.pdbx_description
1 polymer ?
#
loop_
_entity_poly.entity_id
_entity_poly.type
_entity_poly.pdbx_seq_one_letter_code
_entity_poly.pdbx_strand_id
1 'polypeptide(L)'
;YTGTTTIGGGTLSVRHDNALGAADNTAATGTVVTANGSYLRLENNVTVGNELLSSPSGTYFYVQNYGNNTWEGDVETGSYVQLYVYSGSLQLDGNVDTNNQYIYLNYGATVFNGTFGNVGRLYMNSSTATAELNSNLATNYYPLNYGGTFSGTGALTWTYGGSALVRGTIDPGSGSTTGILTLDDVGFEGAYNPRLSVQLNGTTAGSGHDQLKVNGTVEIAGDLDVTLGYSPAVGDSFTILDNDNLGGIADPIVGTFNGLSEGGILAVGTDYFSITYEGGDGNDIVLTKVLAAEWDGG
;
A
#
# COMPACT_ATOMS: atom_id res chain seq x y z
N TYR A 1 -23.36 -17.64 -16.85
CA TYR A 1 -23.67 -19.03 -17.27
C TYR A 1 -23.19 -19.98 -16.17
N THR A 2 -23.61 -21.24 -16.11
CA THR A 2 -23.37 -22.12 -14.94
C THR A 2 -22.25 -23.14 -15.15
N GLY A 3 -21.22 -22.79 -15.92
CA GLY A 3 -20.09 -23.67 -16.20
C GLY A 3 -18.77 -22.96 -15.95
N THR A 4 -17.67 -23.71 -15.99
CA THR A 4 -16.33 -23.15 -15.81
C THR A 4 -15.85 -22.46 -17.08
N THR A 5 -15.24 -21.27 -16.95
CA THR A 5 -14.41 -20.70 -18.02
C THR A 5 -12.98 -21.15 -17.86
N THR A 6 -12.34 -21.63 -18.93
CA THR A 6 -10.94 -22.09 -18.89
C THR A 6 -10.06 -21.25 -19.79
N ILE A 7 -8.98 -20.72 -19.23
CA ILE A 7 -7.91 -20.04 -19.96
C ILE A 7 -6.74 -21.03 -20.11
N GLY A 8 -6.76 -21.79 -21.22
CA GLY A 8 -5.74 -22.79 -21.54
C GLY A 8 -4.52 -22.26 -22.31
N GLY A 9 -4.42 -20.94 -22.48
CA GLY A 9 -3.35 -20.25 -23.20
C GLY A 9 -3.80 -18.92 -23.80
N GLY A 10 -2.88 -17.98 -23.99
CA GLY A 10 -3.17 -16.67 -24.58
C GLY A 10 -3.88 -15.72 -23.63
N THR A 11 -4.81 -14.92 -24.16
CA THR A 11 -5.52 -13.87 -23.42
C THR A 11 -7.02 -14.07 -23.48
N LEU A 12 -7.68 -14.13 -22.32
CA LEU A 12 -9.13 -13.92 -22.21
C LEU A 12 -9.40 -12.46 -21.88
N SER A 13 -10.18 -11.78 -22.72
CA SER A 13 -10.55 -10.38 -22.51
C SER A 13 -11.99 -10.27 -22.02
N VAL A 14 -12.16 -9.65 -20.86
CA VAL A 14 -13.44 -9.39 -20.20
C VAL A 14 -13.79 -7.92 -20.39
N ARG A 15 -14.98 -7.64 -20.95
CA ARG A 15 -15.46 -6.29 -21.33
C ARG A 15 -16.87 -5.99 -20.85
N HIS A 16 -17.47 -6.92 -20.10
CA HIS A 16 -18.80 -6.79 -19.55
C HIS A 16 -18.83 -7.44 -18.15
N ASP A 17 -19.60 -6.85 -17.25
CA ASP A 17 -19.72 -7.27 -15.84
C ASP A 17 -20.16 -8.74 -15.71
N ASN A 18 -21.09 -9.17 -16.56
CA ASN A 18 -21.66 -10.52 -16.54
C ASN A 18 -21.03 -11.46 -17.59
N ALA A 19 -19.79 -11.18 -18.01
CA ALA A 19 -19.12 -11.98 -19.03
C ALA A 19 -18.67 -13.36 -18.52
N LEU A 20 -18.59 -13.54 -17.20
CA LEU A 20 -18.07 -14.74 -16.55
C LEU A 20 -19.06 -15.34 -15.56
N GLY A 21 -19.05 -16.67 -15.51
CA GLY A 21 -19.67 -17.52 -14.51
C GLY A 21 -21.08 -17.18 -14.06
N ALA A 22 -21.41 -17.66 -12.86
CA ALA A 22 -22.68 -17.40 -12.19
C ALA A 22 -22.55 -16.40 -11.04
N ALA A 23 -21.35 -15.84 -10.82
CA ALA A 23 -21.06 -14.92 -9.71
C ALA A 23 -21.33 -15.54 -8.32
N ASP A 24 -20.99 -16.83 -8.15
CA ASP A 24 -21.23 -17.59 -6.92
C ASP A 24 -19.96 -17.96 -6.15
N ASN A 25 -18.80 -17.52 -6.62
CA ASN A 25 -17.47 -17.78 -6.06
C ASN A 25 -17.17 -19.27 -5.88
N THR A 26 -17.68 -20.11 -6.78
CA THR A 26 -17.43 -21.56 -6.76
C THR A 26 -16.56 -22.01 -7.92
N ALA A 27 -15.78 -23.07 -7.72
CA ALA A 27 -15.02 -23.71 -8.80
C ALA A 27 -15.92 -24.27 -9.92
N ALA A 28 -17.19 -24.58 -9.62
CA ALA A 28 -18.13 -25.13 -10.61
C ALA A 28 -18.52 -24.10 -11.68
N THR A 29 -18.54 -22.81 -11.35
CA THR A 29 -18.88 -21.74 -12.30
C THR A 29 -17.78 -20.70 -12.52
N GLY A 30 -16.65 -20.83 -11.81
CA GLY A 30 -15.54 -19.90 -11.85
C GLY A 30 -14.73 -19.89 -13.15
N THR A 31 -13.68 -19.06 -13.11
CA THR A 31 -12.69 -18.88 -14.17
C THR A 31 -11.37 -19.52 -13.74
N VAL A 32 -10.88 -20.49 -14.52
CA VAL A 32 -9.66 -21.27 -14.20
C VAL A 32 -8.60 -21.04 -15.27
N VAL A 33 -7.41 -20.60 -14.85
CA VAL A 33 -6.22 -20.52 -15.70
C VAL A 33 -5.43 -21.82 -15.59
N THR A 34 -5.28 -22.54 -16.70
CA THR A 34 -4.66 -23.88 -16.71
C THR A 34 -3.32 -23.96 -17.42
N ALA A 35 -2.88 -22.87 -18.06
CA ALA A 35 -1.59 -22.79 -18.73
C ALA A 35 -0.76 -21.61 -18.22
N ASN A 36 0.52 -21.88 -17.96
CA ASN A 36 1.50 -20.89 -17.54
C ASN A 36 1.60 -19.72 -18.52
N GLY A 37 1.67 -18.51 -17.97
CA GLY A 37 1.85 -17.29 -18.75
C GLY A 37 0.61 -16.86 -19.54
N SER A 38 -0.56 -17.39 -19.18
CA SER A 38 -1.82 -16.90 -19.73
C SER A 38 -2.25 -15.59 -19.07
N TYR A 39 -3.11 -14.85 -19.77
CA TYR A 39 -3.58 -13.54 -19.37
C TYR A 39 -5.11 -13.54 -19.17
N LEU A 40 -5.55 -13.06 -18.01
CA LEU A 40 -6.88 -12.50 -17.83
C LEU A 40 -6.76 -10.98 -18.06
N ARG A 41 -7.56 -10.42 -18.97
CA ARG A 41 -7.54 -8.98 -19.26
C ARG A 41 -8.90 -8.36 -18.99
N LEU A 42 -8.96 -7.40 -18.07
CA LEU A 42 -10.14 -6.60 -17.77
C LEU A 42 -10.07 -5.27 -18.52
N GLU A 43 -11.14 -4.89 -19.21
CA GLU A 43 -11.22 -3.65 -19.98
C GLU A 43 -12.59 -2.98 -19.83
N ASN A 44 -12.64 -1.65 -19.95
CA ASN A 44 -13.86 -0.82 -20.01
C ASN A 44 -14.61 -0.61 -18.69
N ASN A 45 -13.91 -0.62 -17.56
CA ASN A 45 -14.46 -0.37 -16.22
C ASN A 45 -15.50 -1.41 -15.79
N VAL A 46 -15.17 -2.69 -15.97
CA VAL A 46 -16.05 -3.80 -15.61
C VAL A 46 -15.99 -4.11 -14.13
N THR A 47 -17.13 -4.52 -13.58
CA THR A 47 -17.22 -5.14 -12.26
C THR A 47 -17.56 -6.61 -12.46
N VAL A 48 -16.57 -7.49 -12.30
CA VAL A 48 -16.80 -8.94 -12.34
C VAL A 48 -17.32 -9.38 -10.98
N GLY A 49 -18.63 -9.61 -10.92
CA GLY A 49 -19.32 -9.96 -9.69
C GLY A 49 -18.97 -11.36 -9.19
N ASN A 50 -18.54 -11.45 -7.93
CA ASN A 50 -18.30 -12.65 -7.11
C ASN A 50 -17.90 -13.93 -7.88
N GLU A 51 -16.97 -13.81 -8.84
CA GLU A 51 -16.49 -14.91 -9.67
C GLU A 51 -15.17 -15.43 -9.08
N LEU A 52 -15.04 -16.75 -8.92
CA LEU A 52 -13.77 -17.33 -8.49
C LEU A 52 -12.76 -17.30 -9.65
N LEU A 53 -11.61 -16.65 -9.46
CA LEU A 53 -10.45 -16.78 -10.35
C LEU A 53 -9.47 -17.77 -9.72
N SER A 54 -9.12 -18.85 -10.43
CA SER A 54 -8.19 -19.84 -9.88
C SER A 54 -7.17 -20.39 -10.85
N SER A 55 -6.10 -21.00 -10.32
CA SER A 55 -5.14 -21.77 -11.10
C SER A 55 -4.63 -23.00 -10.32
N PRO A 56 -4.31 -24.13 -10.98
CA PRO A 56 -3.77 -25.30 -10.31
C PRO A 56 -2.32 -25.09 -9.87
N SER A 57 -1.84 -25.93 -8.95
CA SER A 57 -0.47 -25.88 -8.43
C SER A 57 0.58 -25.82 -9.55
N GLY A 58 1.54 -24.91 -9.41
CA GLY A 58 2.59 -24.67 -10.39
C GLY A 58 2.17 -23.83 -11.61
N THR A 59 0.92 -23.33 -11.64
CA THR A 59 0.42 -22.47 -12.72
C THR A 59 0.42 -20.99 -12.33
N TYR A 60 1.31 -20.21 -12.95
CA TYR A 60 1.33 -18.76 -12.83
C TYR A 60 0.57 -18.10 -13.98
N PHE A 61 0.03 -16.92 -13.73
CA PHE A 61 -0.69 -16.15 -14.75
C PHE A 61 -0.60 -14.65 -14.50
N TYR A 62 -1.15 -13.90 -15.45
CA TYR A 62 -1.12 -12.46 -15.46
C TYR A 62 -2.55 -11.90 -15.45
N VAL A 63 -2.75 -10.83 -14.70
CA VAL A 63 -3.94 -9.99 -14.81
C VAL A 63 -3.53 -8.67 -15.47
N GLN A 64 -4.15 -8.34 -16.58
CA GLN A 64 -3.99 -7.06 -17.26
C GLN A 64 -5.23 -6.22 -17.03
N ASN A 65 -5.03 -4.95 -16.70
CA ASN A 65 -6.12 -4.03 -16.42
C ASN A 65 -6.05 -2.78 -17.29
N TYR A 66 -7.16 -2.46 -17.95
CA TYR A 66 -7.35 -1.23 -18.72
C TYR A 66 -8.66 -0.55 -18.29
N GLY A 67 -8.56 0.52 -17.49
CA GLY A 67 -9.72 1.22 -16.91
C GLY A 67 -9.85 0.95 -15.40
N ASN A 68 -10.95 1.35 -14.79
CA ASN A 68 -11.23 1.12 -13.37
C ASN A 68 -12.06 -0.15 -13.23
N ASN A 69 -11.42 -1.31 -13.12
CA ASN A 69 -12.13 -2.59 -13.08
C ASN A 69 -12.07 -3.20 -11.67
N THR A 70 -13.14 -3.91 -11.31
CA THR A 70 -13.28 -4.57 -10.01
C THR A 70 -13.43 -6.08 -10.22
N TRP A 71 -12.74 -6.84 -9.38
CA TRP A 71 -12.93 -8.27 -9.22
C TRP A 71 -13.46 -8.54 -7.79
N GLU A 72 -14.73 -8.91 -7.69
CA GLU A 72 -15.39 -9.05 -6.38
C GLU A 72 -15.20 -10.42 -5.73
N GLY A 73 -14.93 -11.46 -6.53
CA GLY A 73 -14.75 -12.83 -6.03
C GLY A 73 -13.33 -13.13 -5.59
N ASP A 74 -13.11 -14.35 -5.12
CA ASP A 74 -11.79 -14.76 -4.65
C ASP A 74 -10.81 -15.00 -5.81
N VAL A 75 -9.53 -14.85 -5.51
CA VAL A 75 -8.41 -15.15 -6.40
C VAL A 75 -7.53 -16.21 -5.72
N GLU A 76 -7.61 -17.45 -6.17
CA GLU A 76 -6.91 -18.60 -5.60
C GLU A 76 -5.87 -19.17 -6.57
N THR A 77 -4.60 -18.88 -6.35
CA THR A 77 -3.54 -19.19 -7.33
C THR A 77 -2.63 -20.32 -6.85
N GLY A 78 -2.36 -21.28 -7.73
CA GLY A 78 -1.43 -22.38 -7.47
C GLY A 78 0.04 -22.02 -7.67
N SER A 79 0.33 -20.82 -8.17
CA SER A 79 1.66 -20.21 -8.25
C SER A 79 1.55 -18.69 -8.07
N TYR A 80 2.61 -17.93 -8.33
CA TYR A 80 2.55 -16.47 -8.27
C TYR A 80 1.57 -15.89 -9.31
N VAL A 81 1.04 -14.71 -8.99
CA VAL A 81 0.24 -13.90 -9.92
C VAL A 81 0.96 -12.57 -10.16
N GLN A 82 0.92 -12.07 -11.39
CA GLN A 82 1.42 -10.73 -11.68
C GLN A 82 0.33 -9.82 -12.23
N LEU A 83 0.25 -8.61 -11.68
CA LEU A 83 -0.75 -7.61 -11.99
C LEU A 83 -0.10 -6.49 -12.82
N TYR A 84 -0.70 -6.19 -13.96
CA TYR A 84 -0.30 -5.15 -14.90
C TYR A 84 -1.45 -4.18 -15.10
N VAL A 85 -1.41 -3.04 -14.40
CA VAL A 85 -2.43 -2.00 -14.52
C VAL A 85 -1.94 -0.92 -15.48
N TYR A 86 -2.38 -1.00 -16.74
CA TYR A 86 -1.95 -0.09 -17.80
C TYR A 86 -2.68 1.25 -17.79
N SER A 87 -3.91 1.28 -17.27
CA SER A 87 -4.69 2.50 -17.06
C SER A 87 -5.75 2.25 -15.98
N GLY A 88 -6.17 3.33 -15.31
CA GLY A 88 -7.12 3.26 -14.20
C GLY A 88 -6.60 2.47 -13.00
N SER A 89 -7.49 1.75 -12.33
CA SER A 89 -7.18 0.89 -11.18
C SER A 89 -7.73 -0.52 -11.37
N LEU A 90 -7.08 -1.50 -10.73
CA LEU A 90 -7.61 -2.84 -10.51
C LEU A 90 -8.00 -2.96 -9.03
N GLN A 91 -9.28 -3.12 -8.74
CA GLN A 91 -9.79 -3.33 -7.39
C GLN A 91 -10.06 -4.82 -7.16
N LEU A 92 -9.53 -5.35 -6.05
CA LEU A 92 -9.72 -6.74 -5.59
C LEU A 92 -10.46 -6.71 -4.25
N ASP A 93 -11.74 -7.10 -4.28
CA ASP A 93 -12.60 -7.09 -3.08
C ASP A 93 -12.71 -8.47 -2.41
N GLY A 94 -12.47 -9.55 -3.15
CA GLY A 94 -12.42 -10.90 -2.61
C GLY A 94 -11.08 -11.25 -1.96
N ASN A 95 -11.01 -12.43 -1.35
CA ASN A 95 -9.78 -12.96 -0.78
C ASN A 95 -8.76 -13.29 -1.86
N VAL A 96 -7.50 -12.89 -1.66
CA VAL A 96 -6.37 -13.31 -2.50
C VAL A 96 -5.56 -14.35 -1.75
N ASP A 97 -5.54 -15.58 -2.27
CA ASP A 97 -4.73 -16.68 -1.79
C ASP A 97 -3.75 -17.09 -2.90
N THR A 98 -2.45 -17.08 -2.60
CA THR A 98 -1.43 -17.47 -3.58
C THR A 98 -0.74 -18.79 -3.25
N ASN A 99 -1.31 -19.57 -2.31
CA ASN A 99 -0.73 -20.81 -1.82
C ASN A 99 0.75 -20.64 -1.40
N ASN A 100 1.00 -19.62 -0.58
CA ASN A 100 2.31 -19.21 -0.08
C ASN A 100 3.27 -18.67 -1.16
N GLN A 101 2.75 -18.26 -2.33
CA GLN A 101 3.54 -17.67 -3.41
C GLN A 101 3.42 -16.14 -3.39
N TYR A 102 3.62 -15.50 -4.53
CA TYR A 102 3.86 -14.06 -4.58
C TYR A 102 2.79 -13.34 -5.38
N ILE A 103 2.50 -12.12 -4.96
CA ILE A 103 1.79 -11.12 -5.77
C ILE A 103 2.84 -10.15 -6.27
N TYR A 104 2.91 -9.98 -7.59
CA TYR A 104 3.77 -8.98 -8.23
C TYR A 104 2.92 -7.84 -8.78
N LEU A 105 3.13 -6.63 -8.29
CA LEU A 105 2.59 -5.41 -8.87
C LEU A 105 3.64 -4.83 -9.81
N ASN A 106 3.40 -4.98 -11.11
CA ASN A 106 4.38 -4.55 -12.10
C ASN A 106 4.20 -3.10 -12.54
N TYR A 107 2.96 -2.57 -12.63
CA TYR A 107 2.68 -1.17 -12.96
C TYR A 107 1.26 -0.81 -12.49
N GLY A 108 1.03 0.49 -12.27
CA GLY A 108 -0.27 1.10 -12.00
C GLY A 108 -0.89 0.72 -10.65
N ALA A 109 -2.13 1.16 -10.45
CA ALA A 109 -2.79 1.11 -9.14
C ALA A 109 -3.60 -0.19 -8.94
N THR A 110 -3.25 -0.94 -7.90
CA THR A 110 -4.06 -2.05 -7.39
C THR A 110 -4.62 -1.68 -6.02
N VAL A 111 -5.94 -1.82 -5.87
CA VAL A 111 -6.67 -1.56 -4.62
C VAL A 111 -7.06 -2.89 -4.00
N PHE A 112 -6.64 -3.12 -2.76
CA PHE A 112 -6.94 -4.32 -1.98
C PHE A 112 -7.95 -3.99 -0.89
N ASN A 113 -9.22 -4.32 -1.13
CA ASN A 113 -10.29 -4.21 -0.13
C ASN A 113 -10.62 -5.57 0.50
N GLY A 114 -10.24 -6.68 -0.12
CA GLY A 114 -10.42 -8.03 0.44
C GLY A 114 -9.39 -8.40 1.51
N THR A 115 -9.19 -9.70 1.70
CA THR A 115 -8.19 -10.25 2.63
C THR A 115 -7.06 -10.98 1.89
N PHE A 116 -5.95 -11.25 2.59
CA PHE A 116 -4.96 -12.22 2.15
C PHE A 116 -5.11 -13.52 2.96
N GLY A 117 -5.21 -14.65 2.25
CA GLY A 117 -5.26 -15.98 2.84
C GLY A 117 -3.84 -16.51 3.10
N ASN A 118 -3.26 -17.18 2.11
CA ASN A 118 -1.86 -17.64 2.14
C ASN A 118 -1.01 -16.87 1.11
N VAL A 119 -0.76 -15.58 1.36
CA VAL A 119 0.14 -14.79 0.52
C VAL A 119 1.56 -14.88 1.05
N GLY A 120 2.49 -15.38 0.24
CA GLY A 120 3.90 -15.47 0.60
C GLY A 120 4.54 -14.10 0.76
N ARG A 121 4.46 -13.24 -0.27
CA ARG A 121 5.03 -11.89 -0.26
C ARG A 121 4.35 -11.00 -1.31
N LEU A 122 4.21 -9.71 -0.99
CA LEU A 122 3.86 -8.65 -1.93
C LEU A 122 5.13 -7.97 -2.48
N TYR A 123 5.26 -7.95 -3.81
CA TYR A 123 6.35 -7.28 -4.52
C TYR A 123 5.81 -6.11 -5.33
N MET A 124 6.41 -4.93 -5.19
CA MET A 124 6.23 -3.82 -6.12
C MET A 124 7.50 -3.69 -6.98
N ASN A 125 7.39 -4.06 -8.25
CA ASN A 125 8.54 -4.17 -9.18
C ASN A 125 8.81 -2.92 -10.00
N SER A 126 8.12 -1.82 -9.72
CA SER A 126 8.15 -0.61 -10.55
C SER A 126 7.84 0.61 -9.73
N SER A 127 8.44 1.73 -10.11
CA SER A 127 8.17 3.04 -9.49
C SER A 127 6.77 3.60 -9.76
N THR A 128 6.02 2.94 -10.65
CA THR A 128 4.65 3.34 -11.01
C THR A 128 3.60 2.40 -10.44
N ALA A 129 4.01 1.36 -9.71
CA ALA A 129 3.08 0.47 -9.04
C ALA A 129 2.56 1.13 -7.75
N THR A 130 1.26 1.06 -7.51
CA THR A 130 0.63 1.46 -6.25
C THR A 130 -0.11 0.25 -5.68
N ALA A 131 0.11 -0.02 -4.40
CA ALA A 131 -0.69 -0.93 -3.59
C ALA A 131 -1.49 -0.10 -2.59
N GLU A 132 -2.77 0.12 -2.86
CA GLU A 132 -3.70 0.75 -1.92
C GLU A 132 -4.29 -0.33 -1.03
N LEU A 133 -3.91 -0.32 0.25
CA LEU A 133 -4.22 -1.34 1.24
C LEU A 133 -5.35 -0.81 2.12
N ASN A 134 -6.59 -1.25 1.88
CA ASN A 134 -7.77 -0.74 2.59
C ASN A 134 -8.32 -1.73 3.63
N SER A 135 -7.68 -2.88 3.76
CA SER A 135 -8.03 -3.95 4.68
C SER A 135 -6.82 -4.45 5.47
N ASN A 136 -7.06 -5.36 6.41
CA ASN A 136 -5.99 -6.04 7.14
C ASN A 136 -5.47 -7.21 6.29
N LEU A 137 -4.27 -7.04 5.75
CA LEU A 137 -3.62 -7.98 4.86
C LEU A 137 -2.43 -8.62 5.58
N ALA A 138 -2.37 -9.95 5.56
CA ALA A 138 -1.28 -10.71 6.16
C ALA A 138 -0.49 -11.45 5.09
N THR A 139 0.83 -11.40 5.20
CA THR A 139 1.75 -12.15 4.34
C THR A 139 2.66 -13.05 5.16
N ASN A 140 3.32 -14.00 4.51
CA ASN A 140 4.32 -14.82 5.21
C ASN A 140 5.60 -14.03 5.45
N TYR A 141 6.05 -13.23 4.48
CA TYR A 141 7.28 -12.46 4.53
C TYR A 141 7.04 -10.98 4.31
N TYR A 142 7.89 -10.15 4.91
CA TYR A 142 7.93 -8.70 4.69
C TYR A 142 7.86 -8.32 3.20
N PRO A 143 7.13 -7.24 2.86
CA PRO A 143 6.96 -6.81 1.49
C PRO A 143 8.21 -6.12 0.93
N LEU A 144 8.31 -6.10 -0.40
CA LEU A 144 9.40 -5.43 -1.12
C LEU A 144 8.84 -4.32 -1.99
N ASN A 145 9.10 -3.06 -1.62
CA ASN A 145 8.82 -1.89 -2.43
C ASN A 145 10.07 -1.48 -3.21
N TYR A 146 10.16 -1.84 -4.50
CA TYR A 146 11.24 -1.40 -5.39
C TYR A 146 10.90 -0.12 -6.18
N GLY A 147 10.34 0.87 -5.48
CA GLY A 147 10.13 2.23 -5.98
C GLY A 147 8.67 2.67 -6.08
N GLY A 148 7.72 1.74 -5.91
CA GLY A 148 6.28 2.02 -5.96
C GLY A 148 5.74 2.72 -4.71
N THR A 149 4.42 2.76 -4.58
CA THR A 149 3.71 3.44 -3.48
C THR A 149 2.88 2.45 -2.68
N PHE A 150 3.10 2.38 -1.37
CA PHE A 150 2.11 1.85 -0.44
C PHE A 150 1.18 2.97 -0.01
N SER A 151 -0.12 2.75 -0.13
CA SER A 151 -1.14 3.69 0.32
C SER A 151 -2.31 2.95 0.97
N GLY A 152 -3.36 3.66 1.34
CA GLY A 152 -4.60 3.14 1.92
C GLY A 152 -4.70 3.38 3.42
N THR A 153 -5.75 2.83 4.01
CA THR A 153 -6.09 3.03 5.44
C THR A 153 -6.06 1.72 6.26
N GLY A 154 -5.55 0.65 5.66
CA GLY A 154 -5.52 -0.69 6.23
C GLY A 154 -4.21 -1.03 6.93
N ALA A 155 -3.94 -2.32 7.03
CA ALA A 155 -2.73 -2.84 7.64
C ALA A 155 -2.08 -3.89 6.73
N LEU A 156 -0.75 -3.92 6.68
CA LEU A 156 0.00 -5.02 6.09
C LEU A 156 0.98 -5.58 7.12
N THR A 157 0.74 -6.83 7.50
CA THR A 157 1.51 -7.56 8.52
C THR A 157 2.18 -8.79 7.93
N TRP A 158 3.17 -9.35 8.64
CA TRP A 158 3.85 -10.57 8.21
C TRP A 158 4.31 -11.48 9.36
N THR A 159 4.44 -12.77 9.04
CA THR A 159 4.79 -13.80 10.03
C THR A 159 6.30 -13.96 10.23
N TYR A 160 7.07 -13.95 9.15
CA TYR A 160 8.53 -14.13 9.18
C TYR A 160 9.21 -12.78 9.19
N GLY A 161 9.98 -12.51 10.24
CA GLY A 161 10.53 -11.20 10.54
C GLY A 161 11.44 -10.58 9.47
N GLY A 162 11.78 -9.31 9.71
CA GLY A 162 12.47 -8.41 8.79
C GLY A 162 11.60 -7.22 8.46
N SER A 163 12.22 -6.12 8.02
CA SER A 163 11.51 -4.88 7.75
C SER A 163 10.94 -4.82 6.33
N ALA A 164 9.79 -4.17 6.18
CA ALA A 164 9.32 -3.74 4.86
C ALA A 164 10.42 -2.92 4.20
N LEU A 165 10.88 -3.36 3.04
CA LEU A 165 11.95 -2.68 2.31
C LEU A 165 11.32 -1.57 1.48
N VAL A 166 11.59 -0.31 1.82
CA VAL A 166 11.00 0.86 1.18
C VAL A 166 12.03 1.58 0.32
N ARG A 167 11.94 1.43 -1.02
CA ARG A 167 12.68 2.23 -2.01
C ARG A 167 11.82 3.24 -2.76
N GLY A 168 10.55 3.32 -2.40
CA GLY A 168 9.56 4.19 -3.03
C GLY A 168 8.86 5.04 -1.97
N THR A 169 7.55 5.20 -2.14
CA THR A 169 6.74 6.06 -1.26
C THR A 169 5.89 5.23 -0.31
N ILE A 170 5.75 5.69 0.92
CA ILE A 170 4.61 5.39 1.79
C ILE A 170 3.73 6.65 1.84
N ASP A 171 2.46 6.50 1.50
CA ASP A 171 1.46 7.58 1.37
C ASP A 171 0.17 7.13 2.07
N PRO A 172 0.07 7.23 3.41
CA PRO A 172 -1.13 6.82 4.13
C PRO A 172 -2.36 7.57 3.62
N GLY A 173 -3.54 6.92 3.66
CA GLY A 173 -4.74 7.45 3.03
C GLY A 173 -4.86 7.07 1.55
N SER A 174 -5.88 7.60 0.88
CA SER A 174 -6.16 7.28 -0.52
C SER A 174 -6.52 8.53 -1.32
N GLY A 175 -5.72 8.83 -2.35
CA GLY A 175 -5.93 10.01 -3.18
C GLY A 175 -5.88 11.31 -2.36
N SER A 176 -7.03 11.94 -2.13
CA SER A 176 -7.16 13.19 -1.35
C SER A 176 -7.78 12.99 0.04
N THR A 177 -8.01 11.75 0.45
CA THR A 177 -8.54 11.45 1.78
C THR A 177 -7.41 10.99 2.68
N THR A 178 -7.33 11.59 3.86
CA THR A 178 -6.31 11.23 4.84
C THR A 178 -6.56 9.85 5.41
N GLY A 179 -5.52 9.22 5.98
CA GLY A 179 -5.65 7.88 6.55
C GLY A 179 -4.56 7.46 7.51
N ILE A 180 -4.79 6.31 8.15
CA ILE A 180 -3.77 5.60 8.93
C ILE A 180 -3.41 4.35 8.15
N LEU A 181 -2.15 4.23 7.74
CA LEU A 181 -1.62 3.00 7.15
C LEU A 181 -0.74 2.31 8.18
N THR A 182 -1.00 1.03 8.44
CA THR A 182 -0.24 0.25 9.44
C THR A 182 0.71 -0.74 8.77
N LEU A 183 1.96 -0.78 9.21
CA LEU A 183 2.96 -1.80 8.86
C LEU A 183 3.55 -2.41 10.13
N ASP A 184 4.12 -3.62 10.07
CA ASP A 184 4.82 -4.21 11.21
C ASP A 184 6.15 -3.50 11.48
N ASP A 185 7.14 -3.67 10.61
CA ASP A 185 8.45 -2.98 10.68
C ASP A 185 8.72 -2.22 9.36
N VAL A 186 9.38 -1.07 9.41
CA VAL A 186 9.71 -0.27 8.22
C VAL A 186 11.20 0.05 8.10
N GLY A 187 11.76 -0.15 6.90
CA GLY A 187 13.13 0.22 6.57
C GLY A 187 13.19 1.06 5.30
N PHE A 188 13.46 2.35 5.45
CA PHE A 188 13.65 3.28 4.33
C PHE A 188 15.08 3.16 3.79
N GLU A 189 15.20 2.63 2.57
CA GLU A 189 16.49 2.38 1.91
C GLU A 189 17.03 3.66 1.26
N GLY A 190 17.73 4.49 2.05
CA GLY A 190 18.18 5.83 1.64
C GLY A 190 18.92 5.93 0.30
N ALA A 191 19.59 4.85 -0.15
CA ALA A 191 20.26 4.80 -1.46
C ALA A 191 19.30 4.94 -2.66
N TYR A 192 17.98 4.82 -2.44
CA TYR A 192 16.96 4.86 -3.48
C TYR A 192 15.99 6.04 -3.36
N ASN A 193 16.29 7.03 -2.50
CA ASN A 193 15.46 8.21 -2.25
C ASN A 193 13.99 7.85 -1.90
N PRO A 194 13.76 7.00 -0.88
CA PRO A 194 12.41 6.69 -0.44
C PRO A 194 11.76 7.92 0.18
N ARG A 195 10.43 7.86 0.36
CA ARG A 195 9.66 9.02 0.82
C ARG A 195 8.52 8.62 1.73
N LEU A 196 8.30 9.40 2.80
CA LEU A 196 7.02 9.44 3.49
C LEU A 196 6.24 10.65 2.98
N SER A 197 5.04 10.41 2.46
CA SER A 197 4.11 11.42 1.97
C SER A 197 2.97 11.56 2.96
N VAL A 198 2.66 12.79 3.39
CA VAL A 198 1.57 13.05 4.32
C VAL A 198 0.76 14.30 3.97
N GLN A 199 -0.55 14.20 4.11
CA GLN A 199 -1.51 15.27 3.98
C GLN A 199 -1.90 15.75 5.37
N LEU A 200 -1.81 17.07 5.60
CA LEU A 200 -2.29 17.71 6.83
C LEU A 200 -3.52 18.54 6.48
N ASN A 201 -4.70 17.98 6.71
CA ASN A 201 -6.01 18.60 6.48
C ASN A 201 -6.72 19.00 7.80
N GLY A 202 -6.12 18.65 8.95
CA GLY A 202 -6.58 18.90 10.30
C GLY A 202 -5.74 18.12 11.32
N THR A 203 -5.88 18.46 12.60
CA THR A 203 -5.01 17.92 13.68
C THR A 203 -5.41 16.53 14.18
N THR A 204 -6.45 15.89 13.65
CA THR A 204 -6.87 14.55 14.07
C THR A 204 -6.21 13.49 13.17
N ALA A 205 -5.45 12.56 13.73
CA ALA A 205 -4.83 11.49 12.93
C ALA A 205 -5.88 10.64 12.20
N GLY A 206 -5.56 10.19 10.98
CA GLY A 206 -6.43 9.45 10.09
C GLY A 206 -7.51 10.30 9.40
N SER A 207 -8.33 11.00 10.16
CA SER A 207 -9.48 11.76 9.60
C SER A 207 -9.15 13.21 9.23
N GLY A 208 -8.07 13.76 9.78
CA GLY A 208 -7.58 15.11 9.53
C GLY A 208 -6.15 15.13 8.98
N HIS A 209 -5.29 14.17 9.33
CA HIS A 209 -3.98 14.04 8.70
C HIS A 209 -3.56 12.60 8.54
N ASP A 210 -2.61 12.39 7.63
CA ASP A 210 -2.02 11.08 7.39
C ASP A 210 -1.09 10.67 8.52
N GLN A 211 -1.15 9.38 8.85
CA GLN A 211 -0.27 8.76 9.82
C GLN A 211 0.19 7.40 9.33
N LEU A 212 1.51 7.19 9.33
CA LEU A 212 2.09 5.86 9.26
C LEU A 212 2.15 5.28 10.68
N LYS A 213 1.46 4.17 10.92
CA LYS A 213 1.58 3.43 12.18
C LYS A 213 2.52 2.25 11.98
N VAL A 214 3.48 2.07 12.88
CA VAL A 214 4.44 0.97 12.84
C VAL A 214 4.36 0.20 14.17
N ASN A 215 4.22 -1.13 14.12
CA ASN A 215 4.11 -1.99 15.30
C ASN A 215 5.43 -2.74 15.60
N GLY A 216 6.55 -2.12 15.27
CA GLY A 216 7.86 -2.72 15.27
C GLY A 216 8.92 -1.71 14.87
N THR A 217 10.05 -2.20 14.38
CA THR A 217 11.24 -1.36 14.17
C THR A 217 11.04 -0.31 13.07
N VAL A 218 11.58 0.88 13.31
CA VAL A 218 11.53 2.02 12.38
C VAL A 218 12.94 2.49 12.03
N GLU A 219 13.33 2.32 10.76
CA GLU A 219 14.53 2.94 10.17
C GLU A 219 14.12 3.96 9.10
N ILE A 220 14.49 5.23 9.33
CA ILE A 220 14.15 6.38 8.49
C ILE A 220 15.36 6.87 7.69
N ALA A 221 15.10 7.12 6.41
CA ALA A 221 15.98 7.82 5.49
C ALA A 221 15.12 8.44 4.37
N GLY A 222 15.75 9.19 3.46
CA GLY A 222 15.04 9.77 2.32
C GLY A 222 14.26 11.02 2.69
N ASP A 223 13.20 11.33 1.94
CA ASP A 223 12.53 12.62 2.00
C ASP A 223 11.18 12.55 2.74
N LEU A 224 10.80 13.66 3.35
CA LEU A 224 9.47 13.87 3.93
C LEU A 224 8.71 14.89 3.09
N ASP A 225 7.64 14.45 2.45
CA ASP A 225 6.80 15.28 1.60
C ASP A 225 5.47 15.57 2.31
N VAL A 226 5.23 16.85 2.58
CA VAL A 226 4.05 17.31 3.31
C VAL A 226 3.21 18.20 2.41
N THR A 227 1.89 17.98 2.42
CA THR A 227 0.91 18.86 1.78
C THR A 227 -0.09 19.39 2.81
N LEU A 228 -0.57 20.62 2.60
CA LEU A 228 -1.54 21.26 3.48
C LEU A 228 -2.89 21.40 2.76
N GLY A 229 -3.95 20.86 3.35
CA GLY A 229 -5.33 21.10 2.91
C GLY A 229 -6.05 22.16 3.75
N TYR A 230 -5.39 22.71 4.76
CA TYR A 230 -5.90 23.81 5.59
C TYR A 230 -4.77 24.76 6.02
N SER A 231 -5.08 25.78 6.81
CA SER A 231 -4.10 26.70 7.40
C SER A 231 -3.87 26.34 8.87
N PRO A 232 -2.78 25.63 9.23
CA PRO A 232 -2.48 25.29 10.61
C PRO A 232 -2.23 26.52 11.49
N ALA A 233 -2.71 26.49 12.72
CA ALA A 233 -2.36 27.50 13.72
C ALA A 233 -0.99 27.19 14.34
N VAL A 234 -0.27 28.22 14.79
CA VAL A 234 0.98 28.02 15.55
C VAL A 234 0.68 27.17 16.79
N GLY A 235 1.45 26.09 16.96
CA GLY A 235 1.25 25.08 17.99
C GLY A 235 0.39 23.88 17.57
N ASP A 236 -0.24 23.89 16.38
CA ASP A 236 -0.85 22.68 15.83
C ASP A 236 0.23 21.61 15.64
N SER A 237 -0.04 20.39 16.13
CA SER A 237 0.87 19.25 16.05
C SER A 237 0.23 18.09 15.30
N PHE A 238 1.06 17.33 14.58
CA PHE A 238 0.67 16.21 13.73
C PHE A 238 1.63 15.06 13.96
N THR A 239 1.14 13.95 14.52
CA THR A 239 1.92 12.71 14.64
C THR A 239 1.84 11.98 13.31
N ILE A 240 2.85 12.19 12.46
CA ILE A 240 2.89 11.66 11.09
C ILE A 240 3.45 10.23 11.04
N LEU A 241 4.18 9.82 12.08
CA LEU A 241 4.56 8.43 12.31
C LEU A 241 4.35 8.11 13.79
N ASP A 242 3.49 7.12 14.06
CA ASP A 242 3.20 6.55 15.38
C ASP A 242 3.97 5.22 15.49
N ASN A 243 5.01 5.19 16.31
CA ASN A 243 5.84 4.01 16.52
C ASN A 243 5.46 3.32 17.82
N ASP A 244 5.26 2.01 17.80
CA ASP A 244 4.92 1.31 19.03
C ASP A 244 6.10 1.19 20.00
N ASN A 245 5.78 0.89 21.25
CA ASN A 245 6.77 0.46 22.21
C ASN A 245 6.85 -1.07 22.19
N LEU A 246 7.97 -1.63 21.76
CA LEU A 246 8.16 -3.07 21.63
C LEU A 246 8.08 -3.79 22.99
N GLY A 247 6.89 -4.27 23.35
CA GLY A 247 6.65 -4.95 24.63
C GLY A 247 6.90 -4.06 25.86
N GLY A 248 6.73 -2.74 25.73
CA GLY A 248 7.01 -1.75 26.80
C GLY A 248 8.49 -1.41 26.98
N ILE A 249 9.33 -1.80 26.01
CA ILE A 249 10.72 -1.38 25.89
C ILE A 249 10.74 -0.24 24.87
N ALA A 250 11.52 0.81 25.14
CA ALA A 250 11.71 1.91 24.20
C ALA A 250 12.20 1.36 22.85
N ASP A 251 11.47 1.68 21.79
CA ASP A 251 11.81 1.33 20.40
C ASP A 251 12.16 2.62 19.64
N PRO A 252 13.41 3.10 19.73
CA PRO A 252 13.78 4.39 19.15
C PRO A 252 13.79 4.32 17.62
N ILE A 253 13.36 5.41 16.99
CA ILE A 253 13.54 5.61 15.55
C ILE A 253 15.04 5.69 15.23
N VAL A 254 15.46 4.91 14.24
CA VAL A 254 16.84 4.94 13.73
C VAL A 254 16.89 5.83 12.48
N GLY A 255 17.72 6.86 12.50
CA GLY A 255 17.92 7.76 11.36
C GLY A 255 16.97 8.96 11.36
N THR A 256 17.02 9.76 10.29
CA THR A 256 16.23 10.98 10.10
C THR A 256 15.93 11.19 8.62
N PHE A 257 14.89 11.95 8.30
CA PHE A 257 14.69 12.45 6.95
C PHE A 257 15.83 13.38 6.53
N ASN A 258 16.08 13.46 5.22
CA ASN A 258 17.15 14.26 4.63
C ASN A 258 16.99 15.74 5.00
N GLY A 259 18.05 16.31 5.60
CA GLY A 259 18.07 17.73 5.98
C GLY A 259 17.20 18.10 7.19
N LEU A 260 16.57 17.12 7.85
CA LEU A 260 15.67 17.32 8.97
C LEU A 260 16.18 16.57 10.20
N SER A 261 17.21 17.09 10.87
CA SER A 261 17.62 16.58 12.20
C SER A 261 16.53 16.85 13.25
N GLU A 262 16.69 16.29 14.45
CA GLU A 262 15.87 16.67 15.61
C GLU A 262 15.78 18.19 15.77
N GLY A 263 14.57 18.74 15.94
CA GLY A 263 14.30 20.18 15.99
C GLY A 263 14.45 20.91 14.64
N GLY A 264 14.67 20.19 13.55
CA GLY A 264 14.82 20.74 12.20
C GLY A 264 13.56 21.45 11.71
N ILE A 265 13.72 22.42 10.83
CA ILE A 265 12.60 23.20 10.28
C ILE A 265 12.28 22.74 8.86
N LEU A 266 11.07 22.19 8.68
CA LEU A 266 10.47 21.91 7.39
C LEU A 266 9.64 23.11 6.93
N ALA A 267 9.88 23.58 5.70
CA ALA A 267 9.06 24.60 5.07
C ALA A 267 8.08 23.98 4.07
N VAL A 268 6.79 24.28 4.21
CA VAL A 268 5.70 23.87 3.31
C VAL A 268 4.98 25.12 2.83
N GLY A 269 5.34 25.60 1.64
CA GLY A 269 4.88 26.92 1.17
C GLY A 269 5.37 28.05 2.09
N THR A 270 4.46 28.78 2.71
CA THR A 270 4.76 29.84 3.68
C THR A 270 4.75 29.36 5.13
N ASP A 271 4.41 28.09 5.36
CA ASP A 271 4.29 27.52 6.69
C ASP A 271 5.56 26.76 7.09
N TYR A 272 5.97 26.92 8.35
CA TYR A 272 7.16 26.29 8.93
C TYR A 272 6.77 25.32 10.05
N PHE A 273 7.37 24.14 10.07
CA PHE A 273 7.14 23.11 11.08
C PHE A 273 8.47 22.70 11.70
N SER A 274 8.52 22.62 13.03
CA SER A 274 9.60 21.92 13.72
C SER A 274 9.28 20.43 13.73
N ILE A 275 10.26 19.59 13.45
CA ILE A 275 10.15 18.12 13.57
C ILE A 275 10.77 17.65 14.89
N THR A 276 10.16 16.65 15.50
CA THR A 276 10.78 15.82 16.55
C THR A 276 10.60 14.35 16.21
N TYR A 277 11.62 13.53 16.50
CA TYR A 277 11.61 12.07 16.39
C TYR A 277 11.41 11.39 17.77
N GLU A 278 11.22 12.20 18.82
CA GLU A 278 10.97 11.77 20.20
C GLU A 278 9.56 12.23 20.67
N GLY A 279 8.63 12.35 19.72
CA GLY A 279 7.25 12.77 20.00
C GLY A 279 6.45 11.69 20.74
N GLY A 280 5.23 12.04 21.14
CA GLY A 280 4.26 11.12 21.75
C GLY A 280 4.79 10.44 23.02
N ASP A 281 5.00 9.13 22.95
CA ASP A 281 5.56 8.29 24.01
C ASP A 281 7.10 8.20 24.01
N GLY A 282 7.76 8.97 23.15
CA GLY A 282 9.22 9.16 23.10
C GLY A 282 9.88 8.60 21.86
N ASN A 283 9.10 8.07 20.91
CA ASN A 283 9.60 7.46 19.68
C ASN A 283 8.70 7.74 18.46
N ASP A 284 7.88 8.79 18.50
CA ASP A 284 7.07 9.20 17.36
C ASP A 284 7.72 10.33 16.54
N ILE A 285 7.34 10.41 15.25
CA ILE A 285 7.64 11.59 14.43
C ILE A 285 6.48 12.57 14.47
N VAL A 286 6.73 13.74 15.05
CA VAL A 286 5.73 14.81 15.19
C VAL A 286 6.20 16.08 14.50
N LEU A 287 5.34 16.64 13.65
CA LEU A 287 5.49 17.98 13.12
C LEU A 287 4.69 18.95 13.99
N THR A 288 5.31 20.05 14.41
CA THR A 288 4.62 21.13 15.12
C THR A 288 4.76 22.43 14.36
N LYS A 289 3.63 23.07 14.06
CA LYS A 289 3.57 24.36 13.38
C LYS A 289 4.23 25.43 14.25
N VAL A 290 5.24 26.11 13.70
CA VAL A 290 5.95 27.20 14.38
C VAL A 290 5.76 28.53 13.63
N LEU A 291 6.12 29.62 14.31
CA LEU A 291 6.30 30.91 13.64
C LEU A 291 7.39 30.76 12.57
N ALA A 292 7.25 31.50 11.48
CA ALA A 292 8.37 31.69 10.57
C ALA A 292 9.55 32.18 11.39
N ALA A 293 10.71 31.53 11.26
CA ALA A 293 11.91 32.02 11.93
C ALA A 293 12.19 33.43 11.41
N GLU A 294 11.89 34.46 12.21
CA GLU A 294 12.47 35.77 12.01
C GLU A 294 13.94 35.64 12.41
N TRP A 295 14.83 35.66 11.42
CA TRP A 295 16.25 35.85 11.67
C TRP A 295 16.42 37.19 12.39
N ASP A 296 16.86 37.17 13.64
CA ASP A 296 17.05 38.36 14.48
C ASP A 296 18.43 39.03 14.29
N GLY A 297 19.26 38.48 13.40
CA GLY A 297 20.52 39.12 13.00
C GLY A 297 21.74 38.81 13.87
N GLY A 298 21.70 37.74 14.69
CA GLY A 298 22.82 37.33 15.57
C GLY A 298 24.07 36.82 14.88
#